data_AF-A0AAU8CXN7-F1
#
_entry.id   AF-A0AAU8CXN7-F1
#
_cell.length_a   1.000
_cell.length_b   1.000
_cell.length_c   1.000
_cell.angle_alpha   90.00
_cell.angle_beta   90.00
_cell.angle_gamma   90.00
#
_symmetry.space_group_name_H-M   'P 1'
#
loop_
_entity.id
_entity.type
_entity.pdbx_description
1 polymer ?
#
loop_
_entity_poly.entity_id
_entity_poly.type
_entity_poly.pdbx_seq_one_letter_code
_entity_poly.pdbx_strand_id
1 'polypeptide(L)'
;MKAMTKAPRILVVGTGDTKADELLFMRDCIAKAGGVPVMMDASVLGEPPYRPDYDKHAVAAAAETTIDAIAASGDENTAMTAMALGASRLARQLQEKDEIDAFIGLGGTMGTDLALDVALALPLGVPKFVVSTIAYSHLIPPERVATDLMMILWAGGLYGLNGACKSVLSQACGAVVGAARYVVKPVMDRPVIAMSSLGKSCLTYMVSLKPELERRGYEVVIFHTTGMGGRAMESIAARKGFAAVMDFSLQELANYLNGSVVNSGPGRLENAGRAGIPQIVAPGAIDMVDLPTWQPVPEIFAGRPYHAHNRLIASVTCGTEARRRIARAIGDKLAGARGPVAFVLPSGGIQQWDQDGEPLHDPDGLAAFVDEMRLAVREPAELHEIEGHINSEAFVSTVLAIFDRWVEAGIVPAGRGAVANTKFETHA
;
A
#
# COMPACT_ATOMS: atom_id res chain seq x y z
N MET A 1 -11.96 -21.40 -10.39
CA MET A 1 -12.40 -20.71 -9.15
C MET A 1 -13.77 -21.24 -8.77
N LYS A 2 -13.96 -21.75 -7.55
CA LYS A 2 -15.32 -22.06 -7.07
C LYS A 2 -15.94 -20.73 -6.63
N ALA A 3 -17.02 -20.30 -7.29
CA ALA A 3 -17.80 -19.15 -6.84
C ALA A 3 -18.36 -19.42 -5.44
N MET A 4 -18.52 -18.37 -4.63
CA MET A 4 -19.22 -18.49 -3.36
C MET A 4 -20.61 -19.11 -3.58
N THR A 5 -20.94 -20.13 -2.78
CA THR A 5 -22.23 -20.85 -2.85
C THR A 5 -23.37 -20.02 -2.27
N LYS A 6 -23.07 -19.05 -1.40
CA LYS A 6 -24.01 -18.10 -0.80
C LYS A 6 -23.91 -16.74 -1.50
N ALA A 7 -25.03 -16.01 -1.56
CA ALA A 7 -25.05 -14.64 -2.05
C ALA A 7 -24.13 -13.75 -1.17
N PRO A 8 -23.17 -13.00 -1.77
CA PRO A 8 -22.26 -12.15 -1.02
C PRO A 8 -23.01 -11.02 -0.31
N ARG A 9 -22.66 -10.74 0.93
CA ARG A 9 -23.19 -9.64 1.74
C ARG A 9 -22.34 -8.40 1.52
N ILE A 10 -22.92 -7.35 0.94
CA ILE A 10 -22.20 -6.14 0.55
C ILE A 10 -22.57 -5.02 1.51
N LEU A 11 -21.61 -4.55 2.30
CA LEU A 11 -21.80 -3.37 3.14
C LEU A 11 -21.89 -2.12 2.27
N VAL A 12 -22.99 -1.39 2.35
CA VAL A 12 -23.22 -0.11 1.68
C VAL A 12 -23.16 0.98 2.73
N VAL A 13 -22.17 1.87 2.64
CA VAL A 13 -22.00 2.99 3.58
C VAL A 13 -22.23 4.32 2.88
N GLY A 14 -23.03 5.19 3.49
CA GLY A 14 -23.22 6.56 3.05
C GLY A 14 -24.07 7.37 4.01
N THR A 15 -24.31 8.63 3.67
CA THR A 15 -25.13 9.57 4.45
C THR A 15 -26.56 9.57 3.91
N GLY A 16 -27.42 8.75 4.51
CA GLY A 16 -28.79 8.53 4.06
C GLY A 16 -29.71 9.74 4.18
N ASP A 17 -29.40 10.69 5.05
CA ASP A 17 -30.10 11.99 5.14
C ASP A 17 -29.95 12.89 3.89
N THR A 18 -28.90 12.69 3.10
CA THR A 18 -28.54 13.54 1.95
C THR A 18 -28.47 12.78 0.63
N LYS A 19 -28.23 11.47 0.67
CA LYS A 19 -28.00 10.61 -0.52
C LYS A 19 -28.91 9.38 -0.54
N ALA A 20 -30.12 9.51 -0.01
CA ALA A 20 -31.08 8.41 0.09
C ALA A 20 -31.37 7.76 -1.27
N ASP A 21 -31.66 8.56 -2.30
CA ASP A 21 -32.03 8.06 -3.62
C ASP A 21 -30.89 7.22 -4.23
N GLU A 22 -29.66 7.72 -4.14
CA GLU A 22 -28.47 7.01 -4.64
C GLU A 22 -28.22 5.71 -3.86
N LEU A 23 -28.32 5.74 -2.53
CA LEU A 23 -28.14 4.57 -1.67
C LEU A 23 -29.19 3.49 -1.93
N LEU A 24 -30.46 3.88 -2.08
CA LEU A 24 -31.55 2.96 -2.41
C LEU A 24 -31.39 2.38 -3.82
N PHE A 25 -30.94 3.18 -4.78
CA PHE A 25 -30.63 2.67 -6.13
C PHE A 25 -29.48 1.66 -6.11
N MET A 26 -28.43 1.91 -5.33
CA MET A 26 -27.31 0.97 -5.16
C MET A 26 -27.76 -0.33 -4.49
N ARG A 27 -28.56 -0.25 -3.42
CA ARG A 27 -29.18 -1.40 -2.75
C ARG A 27 -29.90 -2.29 -3.76
N ASP A 28 -30.75 -1.71 -4.60
CA ASP A 28 -31.53 -2.44 -5.59
C ASP A 28 -30.63 -3.06 -6.69
N CYS A 29 -29.58 -2.34 -7.10
CA CYS A 29 -28.60 -2.85 -8.06
C CYS A 29 -27.80 -4.05 -7.51
N ILE A 30 -27.37 -3.99 -6.24
CA ILE A 30 -26.67 -5.09 -5.56
C ILE A 30 -27.58 -6.32 -5.46
N ALA A 31 -28.83 -6.12 -5.04
CA ALA A 31 -29.82 -7.19 -4.96
C ALA A 31 -30.05 -7.85 -6.32
N LYS A 32 -30.20 -7.05 -7.39
CA LYS A 32 -30.36 -7.54 -8.77
C LYS A 32 -29.14 -8.31 -9.28
N ALA A 33 -27.93 -7.94 -8.86
CA ALA A 33 -26.69 -8.69 -9.14
C ALA A 33 -26.55 -9.98 -8.29
N GLY A 34 -27.52 -10.27 -7.43
CA GLY A 34 -27.58 -11.45 -6.57
C GLY A 34 -26.70 -11.34 -5.31
N GLY A 35 -26.31 -10.13 -4.91
CA GLY A 35 -25.75 -9.86 -3.59
C GLY A 35 -26.85 -9.55 -2.57
N VAL A 36 -26.47 -9.47 -1.30
CA VAL A 36 -27.33 -9.03 -0.19
C VAL A 36 -26.79 -7.68 0.29
N PRO A 37 -27.49 -6.56 0.03
CA PRO A 37 -27.07 -5.26 0.55
C PRO A 37 -27.24 -5.24 2.08
N VAL A 38 -26.24 -4.70 2.77
CA VAL A 38 -26.26 -4.42 4.21
C VAL A 38 -26.05 -2.91 4.36
N MET A 39 -27.07 -2.17 4.77
CA MET A 39 -27.08 -0.71 4.76
C MET A 39 -26.56 -0.15 6.09
N MET A 40 -25.50 0.65 6.03
CA MET A 40 -24.97 1.40 7.18
C MET A 40 -25.09 2.89 6.91
N ASP A 41 -25.81 3.57 7.80
CA ASP A 41 -26.02 5.01 7.73
C ASP A 41 -24.98 5.75 8.57
N ALA A 42 -24.27 6.67 7.93
CA ALA A 42 -23.23 7.49 8.54
C ALA A 42 -23.62 8.98 8.64
N SER A 43 -24.92 9.29 8.55
CA SER A 43 -25.45 10.65 8.73
C SER A 43 -25.24 11.15 10.16
N VAL A 44 -25.04 12.47 10.30
CA VAL A 44 -24.86 13.12 11.61
C VAL A 44 -26.15 13.76 12.11
N LEU A 45 -26.76 14.61 11.27
CA LEU A 45 -27.87 15.47 11.67
C LEU A 45 -29.23 14.87 11.33
N GLY A 46 -29.44 14.49 10.07
CA GLY A 46 -30.73 14.02 9.60
C GLY A 46 -30.99 12.55 9.86
N GLU A 47 -32.16 12.09 9.44
CA GLU A 47 -32.54 10.68 9.38
C GLU A 47 -32.77 10.28 7.93
N PRO A 48 -32.34 9.08 7.50
CA PRO A 48 -32.71 8.55 6.20
C PRO A 48 -34.23 8.29 6.09
N PRO A 49 -34.82 8.38 4.89
CA PRO A 49 -36.22 8.01 4.64
C PRO A 49 -36.44 6.49 4.57
N TYR A 50 -35.48 5.70 5.04
CA TYR A 50 -35.49 4.24 5.08
C TYR A 50 -34.84 3.76 6.38
N ARG A 51 -35.11 2.51 6.78
CA ARG A 51 -34.47 1.91 7.97
C ARG A 51 -33.16 1.24 7.55
N PRO A 52 -31.98 1.74 7.95
CA PRO A 52 -30.72 1.04 7.71
C PRO A 52 -30.61 -0.21 8.61
N ASP A 53 -29.76 -1.17 8.22
CA ASP A 53 -29.43 -2.32 9.06
C ASP A 53 -28.58 -1.89 10.27
N TYR A 54 -27.72 -0.88 10.05
CA TYR A 54 -26.91 -0.21 11.07
C TYR A 54 -27.12 1.30 10.97
N ASP A 55 -27.76 1.91 11.96
CA ASP A 55 -28.03 3.35 12.00
C ASP A 55 -26.82 4.16 12.53
N LYS A 56 -26.92 5.48 12.46
CA LYS A 56 -25.90 6.40 12.96
C LYS A 56 -25.59 6.24 14.46
N HIS A 57 -26.52 5.72 15.25
CA HIS A 57 -26.29 5.45 16.67
C HIS A 57 -25.38 4.25 16.86
N ALA A 58 -25.58 3.17 16.08
CA ALA A 58 -24.68 2.03 16.06
C ALA A 58 -23.27 2.42 15.61
N VAL A 59 -23.16 3.29 14.60
CA VAL A 59 -21.89 3.85 14.13
C VAL A 59 -21.20 4.67 15.23
N ALA A 60 -21.91 5.60 15.87
CA ALA A 60 -21.36 6.41 16.96
C ALA A 60 -20.94 5.54 18.16
N ALA A 61 -21.73 4.52 18.51
CA ALA A 61 -21.39 3.59 19.58
C ALA A 61 -20.11 2.80 19.29
N ALA A 62 -19.87 2.40 18.04
CA ALA A 62 -18.62 1.75 17.63
C ALA A 62 -17.39 2.69 17.74
N ALA A 63 -17.60 4.01 17.66
CA ALA A 63 -16.61 5.03 17.98
C ALA A 63 -16.51 5.33 19.50
N GLU A 64 -17.17 4.55 20.35
CA GLU A 64 -17.22 4.75 21.81
C GLU A 64 -17.79 6.13 22.22
N THR A 65 -18.75 6.63 21.45
CA THR A 65 -19.43 7.90 21.70
C THR A 65 -20.92 7.81 21.37
N THR A 66 -21.62 8.95 21.37
CA THR A 66 -23.04 9.06 21.01
C THR A 66 -23.22 10.01 19.83
N ILE A 67 -24.30 9.82 19.06
CA ILE A 67 -24.59 10.72 17.94
C ILE A 67 -24.81 12.17 18.41
N ASP A 68 -25.40 12.37 19.59
CA ASP A 68 -25.61 13.69 20.17
C ASP A 68 -24.29 14.40 20.47
N ALA A 69 -23.31 13.67 21.02
CA ALA A 69 -21.97 14.20 21.26
C ALA A 69 -21.22 14.54 19.97
N ILE A 70 -21.38 13.71 18.93
CA ILE A 70 -20.81 13.98 17.60
C ILE A 70 -21.47 15.21 16.97
N ALA A 71 -22.79 15.31 17.01
CA ALA A 71 -23.51 16.48 16.49
C ALA A 71 -23.17 17.77 17.24
N ALA A 72 -22.82 17.67 18.53
CA ALA A 72 -22.39 18.78 19.36
C ALA A 72 -20.90 19.14 19.20
N SER A 73 -20.12 18.48 18.34
CA SER A 73 -18.68 18.72 18.18
C SER A 73 -18.33 20.10 17.60
N GLY A 74 -19.30 20.78 17.00
CA GLY A 74 -19.19 22.18 16.56
C GLY A 74 -18.72 22.39 15.12
N ASP A 75 -18.17 21.36 14.47
CA ASP A 75 -17.79 21.41 13.06
C ASP A 75 -17.91 20.04 12.35
N GLU A 76 -18.07 20.10 11.04
CA GLU A 76 -18.29 18.96 10.14
C GLU A 76 -17.10 18.00 10.07
N ASN A 77 -15.86 18.51 10.13
CA ASN A 77 -14.66 17.66 10.05
C ASN A 77 -14.54 16.77 11.29
N THR A 78 -14.66 17.36 12.48
CA THR A 78 -14.61 16.60 13.74
C THR A 78 -15.73 15.57 13.79
N ALA A 79 -16.94 15.94 13.39
CA ALA A 79 -18.09 15.04 13.40
C ALA A 79 -17.88 13.86 12.42
N MET A 80 -17.49 14.14 11.17
CA MET A 80 -17.29 13.10 10.16
C MET A 80 -16.08 12.21 10.45
N THR A 81 -15.03 12.73 11.10
CA THR A 81 -13.90 11.93 11.56
C THR A 81 -14.34 10.91 12.61
N ALA A 82 -15.19 11.31 13.56
CA ALA A 82 -15.75 10.39 14.56
C ALA A 82 -16.66 9.32 13.91
N MET A 83 -17.51 9.74 12.95
CA MET A 83 -18.34 8.79 12.18
C MET A 83 -17.50 7.83 11.35
N ALA A 84 -16.40 8.29 10.74
CA ALA A 84 -15.48 7.45 9.98
C ALA A 84 -14.79 6.42 10.87
N LEU A 85 -14.35 6.81 12.07
CA LEU A 85 -13.82 5.88 13.07
C LEU A 85 -14.85 4.80 13.45
N GLY A 86 -16.08 5.22 13.72
CA GLY A 86 -17.18 4.32 14.08
C GLY A 86 -17.52 3.34 12.95
N ALA A 87 -17.67 3.86 11.73
CA ALA A 87 -17.99 3.05 10.55
C ALA A 87 -16.87 2.06 10.25
N SER A 88 -15.60 2.48 10.39
CA SER A 88 -14.43 1.62 10.19
C SER A 88 -14.40 0.47 11.19
N ARG A 89 -14.61 0.76 12.48
CA ARG A 89 -14.64 -0.26 13.55
C ARG A 89 -15.82 -1.21 13.38
N LEU A 90 -17.00 -0.69 13.07
CA LEU A 90 -18.19 -1.50 12.85
C LEU A 90 -18.03 -2.39 11.62
N ALA A 91 -17.55 -1.86 10.48
CA ALA A 91 -17.27 -2.64 9.28
C ALA A 91 -16.27 -3.77 9.58
N ARG A 92 -15.22 -3.49 10.35
CA ARG A 92 -14.24 -4.50 10.78
C ARG A 92 -14.90 -5.61 11.62
N GLN A 93 -15.71 -5.24 12.62
CA GLN A 93 -16.42 -6.21 13.47
C GLN A 93 -17.38 -7.08 12.66
N LEU A 94 -18.11 -6.49 11.70
CA LEU A 94 -19.00 -7.23 10.82
C LEU A 94 -18.23 -8.20 9.92
N GLN A 95 -17.08 -7.79 9.40
CA GLN A 95 -16.23 -8.64 8.59
C GLN A 95 -15.68 -9.82 9.40
N GLU A 96 -15.25 -9.60 10.64
CA GLU A 96 -14.73 -10.64 11.54
C GLU A 96 -15.80 -11.67 11.93
N LYS A 97 -17.08 -11.28 11.90
CA LYS A 97 -18.22 -12.17 12.15
C LYS A 97 -18.78 -12.83 10.89
N ASP A 98 -18.11 -12.68 9.74
CA ASP A 98 -18.58 -13.13 8.42
C ASP A 98 -19.98 -12.56 8.07
N GLU A 99 -20.31 -11.38 8.58
CA GLU A 99 -21.57 -10.68 8.31
C GLU A 99 -21.48 -9.75 7.09
N ILE A 100 -20.29 -9.50 6.57
CA ILE A 100 -20.06 -8.81 5.30
C ILE A 100 -18.92 -9.49 4.54
N ASP A 101 -19.03 -9.53 3.22
CA ASP A 101 -18.04 -10.11 2.31
C ASP A 101 -17.28 -9.05 1.52
N ALA A 102 -17.87 -7.86 1.38
CA ALA A 102 -17.30 -6.72 0.66
C ALA A 102 -17.90 -5.39 1.15
N PHE A 103 -17.25 -4.30 0.77
CA PHE A 103 -17.64 -2.94 1.10
C PHE A 103 -17.79 -2.08 -0.17
N ILE A 104 -18.84 -1.25 -0.19
CA ILE A 104 -19.00 -0.15 -1.13
C ILE A 104 -19.44 1.13 -0.41
N GLY A 105 -18.72 2.23 -0.66
CA GLY A 105 -19.07 3.56 -0.18
C GLY A 105 -19.28 4.54 -1.33
N LEU A 106 -20.08 5.58 -1.11
CA LEU A 106 -20.19 6.69 -2.06
C LEU A 106 -20.11 8.06 -1.37
N GLY A 107 -19.64 9.07 -2.12
CA GLY A 107 -19.86 10.45 -1.72
C GLY A 107 -19.05 11.49 -2.46
N GLY A 108 -19.25 12.74 -2.03
CA GLY A 108 -18.37 13.87 -2.35
C GLY A 108 -17.04 13.77 -1.62
N THR A 109 -16.38 14.90 -1.36
CA THR A 109 -15.12 14.94 -0.60
C THR A 109 -15.25 14.26 0.76
N MET A 110 -16.28 14.61 1.54
CA MET A 110 -16.52 14.02 2.87
C MET A 110 -16.89 12.54 2.86
N GLY A 111 -17.81 12.12 2.00
CA GLY A 111 -18.18 10.70 1.94
C GLY A 111 -17.01 9.85 1.43
N THR A 112 -16.16 10.42 0.56
CA THR A 112 -14.91 9.79 0.15
C THR A 112 -13.93 9.68 1.31
N ASP A 113 -13.77 10.75 2.10
CA ASP A 113 -12.93 10.77 3.30
C ASP A 113 -13.28 9.61 4.25
N LEU A 114 -14.55 9.51 4.63
CA LEU A 114 -15.05 8.42 5.46
C LEU A 114 -14.84 7.04 4.81
N ALA A 115 -15.14 6.92 3.52
CA ALA A 115 -15.07 5.64 2.81
C ALA A 115 -13.63 5.11 2.66
N LEU A 116 -12.63 6.00 2.58
CA LEU A 116 -11.21 5.64 2.55
C LEU A 116 -10.79 5.00 3.88
N ASP A 117 -11.24 5.52 5.02
CA ASP A 117 -10.93 4.95 6.33
C ASP A 117 -11.60 3.57 6.51
N VAL A 118 -12.87 3.44 6.11
CA VAL A 118 -13.57 2.15 6.14
C VAL A 118 -12.86 1.12 5.27
N ALA A 119 -12.41 1.52 4.07
CA ALA A 119 -11.63 0.65 3.19
C ALA A 119 -10.30 0.22 3.83
N LEU A 120 -9.57 1.14 4.45
CA LEU A 120 -8.30 0.84 5.12
C LEU A 120 -8.43 -0.10 6.33
N ALA A 121 -9.58 -0.08 7.00
CA ALA A 121 -9.87 -0.95 8.14
C ALA A 121 -10.12 -2.41 7.73
N LEU A 122 -10.54 -2.65 6.49
CA LEU A 122 -10.82 -3.98 5.97
C LEU A 122 -9.53 -4.65 5.44
N PRO A 123 -9.36 -5.98 5.65
CA PRO A 123 -8.11 -6.66 5.32
C PRO A 123 -7.96 -6.86 3.80
N LEU A 124 -6.73 -7.10 3.35
CA LEU A 124 -6.43 -7.44 1.95
C LEU A 124 -7.25 -8.65 1.50
N GLY A 125 -7.85 -8.57 0.31
CA GLY A 125 -8.69 -9.64 -0.25
C GLY A 125 -10.16 -9.58 0.15
N VAL A 126 -10.56 -8.64 1.01
CA VAL A 126 -11.96 -8.21 1.12
C VAL A 126 -12.19 -7.13 0.06
N PRO A 127 -13.08 -7.33 -0.94
CA PRO A 127 -13.31 -6.33 -1.98
C PRO A 127 -13.84 -5.01 -1.40
N LYS A 128 -13.22 -3.91 -1.83
CA LYS A 128 -13.49 -2.55 -1.37
C LYS A 128 -13.72 -1.67 -2.57
N PHE A 129 -14.84 -0.97 -2.61
CA PHE A 129 -15.18 -0.11 -3.75
C PHE A 129 -15.61 1.28 -3.27
N VAL A 130 -15.02 2.34 -3.81
CA VAL A 130 -15.42 3.71 -3.50
C VAL A 130 -15.89 4.44 -4.76
N VAL A 131 -17.12 4.90 -4.73
CA VAL A 131 -17.70 5.77 -5.76
C VAL A 131 -17.53 7.22 -5.32
N SER A 132 -16.65 7.97 -5.98
CA SER A 132 -16.23 9.27 -5.49
C SER A 132 -16.28 10.34 -6.58
N THR A 133 -16.74 11.55 -6.22
CA THR A 133 -16.64 12.72 -7.10
C THR A 133 -15.18 13.20 -7.27
N ILE A 134 -14.26 12.73 -6.43
CA ILE A 134 -12.84 13.06 -6.44
C ILE A 134 -11.95 11.81 -6.59
N ALA A 135 -12.48 10.70 -7.14
CA ALA A 135 -11.66 9.52 -7.40
C ALA A 135 -10.44 9.89 -8.25
N TYR A 136 -9.27 9.39 -7.87
CA TYR A 136 -7.98 9.67 -8.52
C TYR A 136 -7.48 11.13 -8.42
N SER A 137 -8.13 11.95 -7.58
CA SER A 137 -7.70 13.34 -7.35
C SER A 137 -6.42 13.42 -6.52
N HIS A 138 -5.63 14.46 -6.77
CA HIS A 138 -4.46 14.84 -5.95
C HIS A 138 -4.82 15.25 -4.51
N LEU A 139 -6.11 15.42 -4.21
CA LEU A 139 -6.62 15.64 -2.85
C LEU A 139 -6.56 14.37 -1.99
N ILE A 140 -6.55 13.18 -2.60
CA ILE A 140 -6.51 11.91 -1.87
C ILE A 140 -5.06 11.61 -1.52
N PRO A 141 -4.68 11.67 -0.23
CA PRO A 141 -3.32 11.35 0.15
C PRO A 141 -3.08 9.83 -0.05
N PRO A 142 -1.96 9.44 -0.69
CA PRO A 142 -1.64 8.03 -0.94
C PRO A 142 -1.76 7.09 0.27
N GLU A 143 -1.50 7.55 1.51
CA GLU A 143 -1.67 6.79 2.78
C GLU A 143 -3.09 6.29 3.00
N ARG A 144 -4.08 7.00 2.48
CA ARG A 144 -5.49 6.68 2.71
C ARG A 144 -6.05 5.68 1.72
N VAL A 145 -5.26 5.29 0.72
CA VAL A 145 -5.67 4.32 -0.30
C VAL A 145 -5.28 2.92 0.15
N ALA A 146 -6.27 2.08 0.47
CA ALA A 146 -6.02 0.67 0.72
C ALA A 146 -5.43 -0.02 -0.53
N THR A 147 -4.52 -0.98 -0.34
CA THR A 147 -3.71 -1.59 -1.41
C THR A 147 -4.53 -2.21 -2.54
N ASP A 148 -5.71 -2.74 -2.23
CA ASP A 148 -6.65 -3.40 -3.14
C ASP A 148 -7.95 -2.59 -3.32
N LEU A 149 -7.93 -1.28 -3.05
CA LEU A 149 -9.09 -0.41 -3.23
C LEU A 149 -9.42 -0.23 -4.72
N MET A 150 -10.68 -0.50 -5.07
CA MET A 150 -11.25 -0.10 -6.36
C MET A 150 -11.95 1.25 -6.21
N MET A 151 -11.80 2.13 -7.19
CA MET A 151 -12.52 3.41 -7.23
C MET A 151 -13.18 3.64 -8.60
N ILE A 152 -14.26 4.42 -8.62
CA ILE A 152 -14.82 4.95 -9.87
C ILE A 152 -15.12 6.44 -9.70
N LEU A 153 -14.79 7.22 -10.74
CA LEU A 153 -15.09 8.65 -10.77
C LEU A 153 -16.57 8.86 -11.04
N TRP A 154 -17.23 9.57 -10.13
CA TRP A 154 -18.63 9.95 -10.20
C TRP A 154 -18.78 11.46 -10.41
N ALA A 155 -18.22 11.96 -11.52
CA ALA A 155 -18.08 13.39 -11.79
C ALA A 155 -19.42 14.17 -11.84
N GLY A 156 -20.51 13.52 -12.26
CA GLY A 156 -21.86 14.11 -12.31
C GLY A 156 -22.73 13.80 -11.09
N GLY A 157 -22.11 13.40 -9.97
CA GLY A 157 -22.75 12.82 -8.80
C GLY A 157 -23.08 13.76 -7.65
N LEU A 158 -23.02 15.06 -7.88
CA LEU A 158 -23.13 16.03 -6.79
C LEU A 158 -24.49 15.92 -6.09
N TYR A 159 -25.57 15.78 -6.86
CA TYR A 159 -26.94 15.77 -6.34
C TYR A 159 -27.91 15.05 -7.26
N GLY A 160 -28.58 14.00 -6.74
CA GLY A 160 -29.71 13.35 -7.36
C GLY A 160 -29.38 12.32 -8.43
N LEU A 161 -30.37 11.48 -8.72
CA LEU A 161 -30.26 10.43 -9.73
C LEU A 161 -30.57 10.94 -11.14
N ASN A 162 -29.54 11.09 -11.97
CA ASN A 162 -29.67 11.24 -13.43
C ASN A 162 -29.16 9.98 -14.16
N GLY A 163 -29.30 9.95 -15.50
CA GLY A 163 -28.88 8.80 -16.31
C GLY A 163 -27.40 8.45 -16.19
N ALA A 164 -26.52 9.47 -16.12
CA ALA A 164 -25.08 9.27 -15.93
C ALA A 164 -24.77 8.72 -14.54
N CYS A 165 -25.44 9.24 -13.51
CA CYS A 165 -25.34 8.75 -12.14
C CYS A 165 -25.73 7.27 -12.04
N LYS A 166 -26.91 6.90 -12.55
CA LYS A 166 -27.38 5.50 -12.56
C LYS A 166 -26.41 4.55 -13.28
N SER A 167 -25.82 5.00 -14.39
CA SER A 167 -24.81 4.23 -15.12
C SER A 167 -23.56 3.96 -14.26
N VAL A 168 -23.01 4.97 -13.59
CA VAL A 168 -21.82 4.81 -12.73
C VAL A 168 -22.13 3.96 -11.50
N LEU A 169 -23.24 4.22 -10.80
CA LEU A 169 -23.62 3.47 -9.60
C LEU A 169 -23.87 2.00 -9.90
N SER A 170 -24.56 1.68 -11.01
CA SER A 170 -24.82 0.29 -11.40
C SER A 170 -23.55 -0.48 -11.78
N GLN A 171 -22.58 0.16 -12.46
CA GLN A 171 -21.27 -0.42 -12.73
C GLN A 171 -20.51 -0.75 -11.45
N ALA A 172 -20.47 0.18 -10.49
CA ALA A 172 -19.81 -0.03 -9.21
C ALA A 172 -20.44 -1.17 -8.41
N CYS A 173 -21.78 -1.22 -8.35
CA CYS A 173 -22.52 -2.28 -7.67
C CYS A 173 -22.26 -3.67 -8.30
N GLY A 174 -22.29 -3.75 -9.64
CA GLY A 174 -21.97 -4.99 -10.35
C GLY A 174 -20.52 -5.44 -10.12
N ALA A 175 -19.57 -4.49 -10.15
CA ALA A 175 -18.16 -4.76 -9.94
C ALA A 175 -17.87 -5.29 -8.53
N VAL A 176 -18.42 -4.66 -7.47
CA VAL A 176 -18.19 -5.12 -6.09
C VAL A 176 -18.83 -6.47 -5.82
N VAL A 177 -20.03 -6.75 -6.35
CA VAL A 177 -20.67 -8.08 -6.23
C VAL A 177 -19.87 -9.14 -6.98
N GLY A 178 -19.39 -8.83 -8.19
CA GLY A 178 -18.52 -9.72 -8.97
C GLY A 178 -17.22 -10.02 -8.23
N ALA A 179 -16.56 -8.99 -7.72
CA ALA A 179 -15.34 -9.13 -6.92
C ALA A 179 -15.60 -10.00 -5.69
N ALA A 180 -16.68 -9.77 -4.94
CA ALA A 180 -17.04 -10.57 -3.77
C ALA A 180 -17.21 -12.06 -4.10
N ARG A 181 -17.85 -12.40 -5.23
CA ARG A 181 -18.06 -13.79 -5.64
C ARG A 181 -16.80 -14.54 -6.04
N TYR A 182 -15.83 -13.83 -6.59
CA TYR A 182 -14.71 -14.42 -7.32
C TYR A 182 -13.34 -14.06 -6.74
N VAL A 183 -13.27 -13.25 -5.69
CA VAL A 183 -12.00 -12.89 -5.08
C VAL A 183 -11.23 -14.15 -4.64
N VAL A 184 -9.95 -14.18 -4.97
CA VAL A 184 -9.02 -15.14 -4.39
C VAL A 184 -8.42 -14.46 -3.16
N LYS A 185 -8.86 -14.89 -1.98
CA LYS A 185 -8.32 -14.36 -0.73
C LYS A 185 -6.85 -14.81 -0.57
N PRO A 186 -5.95 -13.96 -0.05
CA PRO A 186 -4.60 -14.37 0.28
C PRO A 186 -4.59 -15.60 1.19
N VAL A 187 -3.74 -16.58 0.88
CA VAL A 187 -3.56 -17.78 1.70
C VAL A 187 -2.39 -17.52 2.64
N MET A 188 -2.65 -17.53 3.95
CA MET A 188 -1.62 -17.23 4.96
C MET A 188 -0.96 -18.51 5.51
N ASP A 189 -0.66 -19.48 4.63
CA ASP A 189 -0.09 -20.76 5.03
C ASP A 189 1.44 -20.70 5.20
N ARG A 190 2.10 -19.81 4.46
CA ARG A 190 3.55 -19.59 4.46
C ARG A 190 3.93 -18.25 5.09
N PRO A 191 5.09 -18.16 5.78
CA PRO A 191 5.64 -16.87 6.18
C PRO A 191 5.91 -16.00 4.94
N VAL A 192 5.50 -14.73 5.00
CA VAL A 192 5.60 -13.79 3.87
C VAL A 192 6.86 -12.93 4.00
N ILE A 193 7.62 -12.83 2.91
CA ILE A 193 8.74 -11.92 2.75
C ILE A 193 8.33 -10.80 1.80
N ALA A 194 8.46 -9.55 2.26
CA ALA A 194 8.32 -8.40 1.39
C ALA A 194 9.66 -8.12 0.70
N MET A 195 9.63 -7.77 -0.58
CA MET A 195 10.81 -7.32 -1.32
C MET A 195 10.49 -6.08 -2.13
N SER A 196 11.19 -4.98 -1.92
CA SER A 196 11.04 -3.78 -2.77
C SER A 196 11.89 -3.92 -4.02
N SER A 197 11.42 -3.47 -5.19
CA SER A 197 12.21 -3.41 -6.42
C SER A 197 11.66 -2.41 -7.44
N LEU A 198 12.47 -2.07 -8.43
CA LEU A 198 12.06 -1.49 -9.71
C LEU A 198 11.88 -2.59 -10.76
N GLY A 199 11.54 -2.19 -12.00
CA GLY A 199 11.53 -3.10 -13.14
C GLY A 199 12.88 -3.77 -13.39
N LYS A 200 12.85 -4.97 -13.99
CA LYS A 200 14.05 -5.80 -14.25
C LYS A 200 15.11 -5.17 -15.16
N SER A 201 14.77 -4.08 -15.84
CA SER A 201 15.72 -3.28 -16.61
C SER A 201 16.61 -2.41 -15.73
N CYS A 202 16.25 -2.20 -14.46
CA CYS A 202 16.98 -1.39 -13.49
C CYS A 202 17.57 -2.25 -12.36
N LEU A 203 16.75 -3.11 -11.74
CA LEU A 203 17.15 -3.97 -10.63
C LEU A 203 16.80 -5.43 -10.94
N THR A 204 17.74 -6.37 -10.79
CA THR A 204 17.58 -7.77 -11.25
C THR A 204 17.59 -8.81 -10.13
N TYR A 205 18.03 -8.45 -8.92
CA TYR A 205 18.19 -9.39 -7.79
C TYR A 205 16.93 -10.21 -7.48
N MET A 206 15.73 -9.66 -7.74
CA MET A 206 14.48 -10.34 -7.44
C MET A 206 14.23 -11.57 -8.31
N VAL A 207 14.84 -11.63 -9.51
CA VAL A 207 14.78 -12.79 -10.40
C VAL A 207 15.48 -14.00 -9.78
N SER A 208 16.56 -13.79 -9.03
CA SER A 208 17.32 -14.85 -8.37
C SER A 208 16.85 -15.12 -6.94
N LEU A 209 16.53 -14.07 -6.18
CA LEU A 209 16.14 -14.21 -4.77
C LEU A 209 14.75 -14.83 -4.60
N LYS A 210 13.77 -14.47 -5.43
CA LYS A 210 12.39 -14.97 -5.27
C LYS A 210 12.31 -16.50 -5.37
N PRO A 211 12.85 -17.17 -6.41
CA PRO A 211 12.82 -18.63 -6.48
C PRO A 211 13.53 -19.31 -5.30
N GLU A 212 14.64 -18.76 -4.85
CA GLU A 212 15.41 -19.31 -3.72
C GLU A 212 14.65 -19.21 -2.39
N LEU A 213 13.95 -18.11 -2.14
CA LEU A 213 13.10 -17.94 -0.96
C LEU A 213 11.83 -18.82 -1.05
N GLU A 214 11.24 -18.94 -2.24
CA GLU A 214 10.09 -19.82 -2.45
C GLU A 214 10.45 -21.30 -2.28
N ARG A 215 11.65 -21.72 -2.71
CA ARG A 215 12.17 -23.08 -2.47
C ARG A 215 12.36 -23.36 -0.98
N ARG A 216 12.68 -22.32 -0.19
CA ARG A 216 12.80 -22.39 1.28
C ARG A 216 11.45 -22.38 2.02
N GLY A 217 10.32 -22.27 1.33
CA GLY A 217 8.99 -22.32 1.97
C GLY A 217 8.40 -20.96 2.34
N TYR A 218 8.92 -19.85 1.80
CA TYR A 218 8.35 -18.50 2.00
C TYR A 218 7.46 -18.07 0.84
N GLU A 219 6.42 -17.29 1.11
CA GLU A 219 5.75 -16.51 0.05
C GLU A 219 6.51 -15.19 -0.12
N VAL A 220 6.76 -14.77 -1.37
CA VAL A 220 7.50 -13.53 -1.65
C VAL A 220 6.63 -12.57 -2.44
N VAL A 221 6.37 -11.41 -1.85
CA VAL A 221 5.62 -10.31 -2.46
C VAL A 221 6.59 -9.21 -2.86
N ILE A 222 6.64 -8.90 -4.16
CA ILE A 222 7.50 -7.86 -4.70
C ILE A 222 6.69 -6.56 -4.82
N PHE A 223 7.18 -5.49 -4.21
CA PHE A 223 6.56 -4.17 -4.22
C PHE A 223 7.32 -3.24 -5.17
N HIS A 224 6.61 -2.66 -6.14
CA HIS A 224 7.18 -1.73 -7.09
C HIS A 224 7.35 -0.34 -6.47
N THR A 225 8.58 0.18 -6.42
CA THR A 225 8.92 1.41 -5.68
C THR A 225 8.67 2.70 -6.46
N THR A 226 7.44 2.90 -6.94
CA THR A 226 6.99 4.14 -7.62
C THR A 226 5.98 4.92 -6.78
N GLY A 227 6.20 4.97 -5.46
CA GLY A 227 5.41 5.66 -4.45
C GLY A 227 4.43 4.73 -3.72
N MET A 228 3.47 4.17 -4.46
CA MET A 228 2.39 3.35 -3.86
C MET A 228 2.87 1.98 -3.37
N GLY A 229 3.84 1.35 -4.04
CA GLY A 229 4.30 0.02 -3.65
C GLY A 229 5.07 0.04 -2.33
N GLY A 230 6.02 0.97 -2.15
CA GLY A 230 6.69 1.13 -0.85
C GLY A 230 5.70 1.48 0.25
N ARG A 231 4.70 2.32 -0.05
CA ARG A 231 3.67 2.69 0.93
C ARG A 231 2.80 1.51 1.35
N ALA A 232 2.40 0.65 0.41
CA ALA A 232 1.70 -0.59 0.72
C ALA A 232 2.57 -1.51 1.59
N MET A 233 3.86 -1.64 1.26
CA MET A 233 4.82 -2.41 2.05
C MET A 233 4.92 -1.87 3.50
N GLU A 234 5.13 -0.57 3.68
CA GLU A 234 5.20 0.06 5.01
C GLU A 234 3.90 -0.11 5.81
N SER A 235 2.74 -0.03 5.16
CA SER A 235 1.42 -0.20 5.80
C SER A 235 1.20 -1.62 6.30
N ILE A 236 1.61 -2.62 5.51
CA ILE A 236 1.53 -4.03 5.92
C ILE A 236 2.57 -4.34 7.02
N ALA A 237 3.78 -3.77 6.91
CA ALA A 237 4.83 -3.93 7.92
C ALA A 237 4.42 -3.36 9.28
N ALA A 238 3.76 -2.18 9.32
CA ALA A 238 3.24 -1.59 10.56
C ALA A 238 2.25 -2.50 11.30
N ARG A 239 1.57 -3.39 10.56
CA ARG A 239 0.61 -4.39 11.09
C ARG A 239 1.25 -5.76 11.33
N LYS A 240 2.57 -5.86 11.30
CA LYS A 240 3.35 -7.11 11.47
C LYS A 240 3.00 -8.20 10.44
N GLY A 241 2.68 -7.79 9.20
CA GLY A 241 2.26 -8.71 8.14
C GLY A 241 3.38 -9.52 7.47
N PHE A 242 4.64 -9.31 7.84
CA PHE A 242 5.79 -9.96 7.22
C PHE A 242 6.68 -10.68 8.23
N ALA A 243 7.28 -11.79 7.79
CA ALA A 243 8.31 -12.52 8.53
C ALA A 243 9.68 -11.83 8.44
N ALA A 244 9.99 -11.22 7.29
CA ALA A 244 11.13 -10.33 7.11
C ALA A 244 10.85 -9.36 5.94
N VAL A 245 11.61 -8.27 5.89
CA VAL A 245 11.56 -7.29 4.79
C VAL A 245 12.92 -7.22 4.10
N MET A 246 12.90 -7.29 2.77
CA MET A 246 14.04 -7.13 1.88
C MET A 246 13.91 -5.80 1.13
N ASP A 247 14.36 -4.73 1.76
CA ASP A 247 14.15 -3.37 1.31
C ASP A 247 15.34 -2.84 0.49
N PHE A 248 15.45 -3.36 -0.73
CA PHE A 248 16.60 -3.14 -1.60
C PHE A 248 16.46 -1.96 -2.57
N SER A 249 15.29 -1.35 -2.69
CA SER A 249 15.07 -0.19 -3.56
C SER A 249 14.52 0.97 -2.75
N LEU A 250 15.38 1.98 -2.55
CA LEU A 250 15.11 3.12 -1.68
C LEU A 250 14.86 4.41 -2.48
N GLN A 251 14.57 4.29 -3.78
CA GLN A 251 14.28 5.43 -4.64
C GLN A 251 13.14 6.30 -4.09
N GLU A 252 12.09 5.71 -3.51
CA GLU A 252 10.98 6.48 -2.93
C GLU A 252 11.39 7.36 -1.74
N LEU A 253 12.43 6.96 -1.00
CA LEU A 253 13.02 7.79 0.05
C LEU A 253 13.83 8.94 -0.57
N ALA A 254 14.62 8.66 -1.61
CA ALA A 254 15.31 9.70 -2.37
C ALA A 254 14.31 10.71 -2.96
N ASN A 255 13.21 10.24 -3.55
CA ASN A 255 12.12 11.05 -4.07
C ASN A 255 11.50 11.93 -2.98
N TYR A 256 11.19 11.36 -1.81
CA TYR A 256 10.62 12.11 -0.67
C TYR A 256 11.54 13.25 -0.23
N LEU A 257 12.82 12.96 -0.01
CA LEU A 257 13.82 13.94 0.45
C LEU A 257 14.10 15.06 -0.55
N ASN A 258 13.72 14.84 -1.80
CA ASN A 258 13.89 15.76 -2.92
C ASN A 258 12.57 16.39 -3.39
N GLY A 259 11.47 16.21 -2.64
CA GLY A 259 10.19 16.87 -2.90
C GLY A 259 9.40 16.31 -4.08
N SER A 260 9.72 15.11 -4.56
CA SER A 260 8.96 14.45 -5.62
C SER A 260 7.64 13.89 -5.11
N VAL A 261 6.61 13.92 -5.95
CA VAL A 261 5.30 13.27 -5.69
C VAL A 261 5.35 11.74 -5.78
N VAL A 262 6.41 11.17 -6.35
CA VAL A 262 6.60 9.71 -6.50
C VAL A 262 7.24 9.15 -5.22
N ASN A 263 6.54 9.27 -4.09
CA ASN A 263 7.09 8.90 -2.79
C ASN A 263 6.12 8.05 -1.95
N SER A 264 6.64 7.41 -0.92
CA SER A 264 5.84 6.58 0.01
C SER A 264 5.57 7.24 1.37
N GLY A 265 5.78 8.55 1.46
CA GLY A 265 5.59 9.32 2.68
C GLY A 265 6.75 9.25 3.67
N PRO A 266 6.65 9.97 4.79
CA PRO A 266 7.72 10.15 5.77
C PRO A 266 8.17 8.85 6.45
N GLY A 267 7.26 7.87 6.56
CA GLY A 267 7.53 6.58 7.20
C GLY A 267 8.33 5.57 6.37
N ARG A 268 8.73 5.91 5.13
CA ARG A 268 9.53 5.01 4.29
C ARG A 268 10.82 4.60 5.03
N LEU A 269 11.13 3.30 4.99
CA LEU A 269 12.23 2.59 5.65
C LEU A 269 12.07 2.42 7.19
N GLU A 270 10.92 2.76 7.78
CA GLU A 270 10.80 2.81 9.25
C GLU A 270 9.89 1.74 9.84
N ASN A 271 8.81 1.34 9.18
CA ASN A 271 7.76 0.58 9.88
C ASN A 271 8.16 -0.87 10.15
N ALA A 272 8.95 -1.50 9.26
CA ALA A 272 9.49 -2.84 9.50
C ALA A 272 10.35 -2.87 10.77
N GLY A 273 11.37 -2.00 10.83
CA GLY A 273 12.24 -1.85 11.99
C GLY A 273 11.47 -1.50 13.27
N ARG A 274 10.52 -0.55 13.22
CA ARG A 274 9.68 -0.17 14.38
C ARG A 274 8.79 -1.31 14.87
N ALA A 275 8.26 -2.12 13.96
CA ALA A 275 7.44 -3.29 14.29
C ALA A 275 8.26 -4.48 14.82
N GLY A 276 9.59 -4.39 14.79
CA GLY A 276 10.50 -5.47 15.19
C GLY A 276 10.69 -6.54 14.12
N ILE A 277 10.28 -6.28 12.87
CA ILE A 277 10.47 -7.21 11.75
C ILE A 277 11.94 -7.15 11.31
N PRO A 278 12.64 -8.30 11.17
CA PRO A 278 13.99 -8.33 10.61
C PRO A 278 14.02 -7.73 9.20
N GLN A 279 14.95 -6.81 8.93
CA GLN A 279 15.04 -6.13 7.64
C GLN A 279 16.45 -6.13 7.05
N ILE A 280 16.59 -6.62 5.82
CA ILE A 280 17.80 -6.50 5.01
C ILE A 280 17.59 -5.36 4.02
N VAL A 281 18.49 -4.40 3.98
CA VAL A 281 18.32 -3.12 3.27
C VAL A 281 19.46 -2.90 2.28
N ALA A 282 19.18 -2.30 1.13
CA ALA A 282 20.20 -1.92 0.15
C ALA A 282 19.83 -0.60 -0.56
N PRO A 283 20.79 0.14 -1.14
CA PRO A 283 20.57 1.50 -1.64
C PRO A 283 20.05 1.56 -3.09
N GLY A 284 19.27 0.58 -3.55
CA GLY A 284 18.91 0.48 -4.96
C GLY A 284 18.22 1.74 -5.49
N ALA A 285 18.78 2.28 -6.58
CA ALA A 285 18.28 3.44 -7.32
C ALA A 285 18.10 4.75 -6.52
N ILE A 286 18.83 4.97 -5.42
CA ILE A 286 18.73 6.24 -4.67
C ILE A 286 19.33 7.46 -5.40
N ASP A 287 20.09 7.21 -6.47
CA ASP A 287 20.73 8.20 -7.31
C ASP A 287 19.77 8.86 -8.30
N MET A 288 18.55 8.33 -8.42
CA MET A 288 17.51 8.84 -9.32
C MET A 288 16.37 9.47 -8.52
N VAL A 289 15.87 10.62 -9.01
CA VAL A 289 14.63 11.23 -8.53
C VAL A 289 13.59 11.18 -9.64
N ASP A 290 12.46 10.54 -9.38
CA ASP A 290 11.36 10.48 -10.34
C ASP A 290 10.51 11.74 -10.28
N LEU A 291 10.02 12.18 -11.42
CA LEU A 291 9.20 13.38 -11.60
C LEU A 291 7.99 13.07 -12.49
N PRO A 292 6.83 13.68 -12.21
CA PRO A 292 5.69 13.61 -13.10
C PRO A 292 5.97 14.44 -14.36
N THR A 293 5.93 13.82 -15.53
CA THR A 293 6.22 14.49 -16.81
C THR A 293 5.20 15.55 -17.22
N TRP A 294 4.05 15.61 -16.54
CA TRP A 294 3.00 16.60 -16.76
C TRP A 294 3.23 17.89 -15.94
N GLN A 295 4.26 17.94 -15.10
CA GLN A 295 4.69 19.15 -14.38
C GLN A 295 6.04 19.65 -14.91
N PRO A 296 6.35 20.94 -14.76
CA PRO A 296 7.70 21.44 -15.03
C PRO A 296 8.72 20.76 -14.10
N VAL A 297 9.94 20.57 -14.61
CA VAL A 297 11.07 20.09 -13.80
C VAL A 297 11.38 21.13 -12.72
N PRO A 298 11.41 20.76 -11.42
CA PRO A 298 11.78 21.69 -10.35
C PRO A 298 13.16 22.32 -10.56
N GLU A 299 13.31 23.59 -10.20
CA GLU A 299 14.56 24.37 -10.38
C GLU A 299 15.78 23.71 -9.74
N ILE A 300 15.59 22.99 -8.63
CA ILE A 300 16.66 22.23 -7.95
C ILE A 300 17.30 21.14 -8.82
N PHE A 301 16.65 20.74 -9.92
CA PHE A 301 17.16 19.79 -10.90
C PHE A 301 17.50 20.44 -12.25
N ALA A 302 17.48 21.76 -12.35
CA ALA A 302 17.81 22.46 -13.58
C ALA A 302 19.21 22.05 -14.08
N GLY A 303 19.31 21.71 -15.37
CA GLY A 303 20.55 21.28 -16.02
C GLY A 303 21.03 19.87 -15.66
N ARG A 304 20.33 19.12 -14.80
CA ARG A 304 20.64 17.71 -14.53
C ARG A 304 20.22 16.83 -15.72
N PRO A 305 20.91 15.71 -15.97
CA PRO A 305 20.46 14.69 -16.90
C PRO A 305 19.01 14.28 -16.60
N TYR A 306 18.14 14.42 -17.61
CA TYR A 306 16.72 14.11 -17.53
C TYR A 306 16.39 12.99 -18.51
N HIS A 307 15.74 11.94 -18.01
CA HIS A 307 15.29 10.81 -18.82
C HIS A 307 13.78 10.65 -18.70
N ALA A 308 13.03 10.97 -19.77
CA ALA A 308 11.62 10.65 -19.84
C ALA A 308 11.43 9.16 -20.12
N HIS A 309 11.02 8.40 -19.11
CA HIS A 309 10.74 6.97 -19.27
C HIS A 309 9.44 6.75 -20.06
N ASN A 310 8.40 7.52 -19.76
CA ASN A 310 7.15 7.54 -20.54
C ASN A 310 6.39 8.87 -20.32
N ARG A 311 5.12 8.95 -20.74
CA ARG A 311 4.27 10.16 -20.63
C ARG A 311 3.77 10.46 -19.21
N LEU A 312 4.09 9.63 -18.23
CA LEU A 312 3.70 9.79 -16.83
C LEU A 312 4.89 10.07 -15.92
N ILE A 313 6.06 9.50 -16.21
CA ILE A 313 7.22 9.52 -15.32
C ILE A 313 8.52 9.75 -16.08
N ALA A 314 9.38 10.57 -15.49
CA ALA A 314 10.76 10.81 -15.89
C ALA A 314 11.66 10.74 -14.66
N SER A 315 12.96 10.58 -14.87
CA SER A 315 13.94 10.53 -13.78
C SER A 315 15.06 11.54 -14.03
N VAL A 316 15.56 12.14 -12.95
CA VAL A 316 16.73 13.01 -12.94
C VAL A 316 17.77 12.49 -11.95
N THR A 317 19.06 12.73 -12.20
CA THR A 317 20.10 12.29 -11.25
C THR A 317 20.25 13.22 -10.05
N CYS A 318 20.50 12.64 -8.89
CA CYS A 318 20.92 13.33 -7.68
C CYS A 318 22.41 13.67 -7.75
N GLY A 319 22.76 14.92 -7.41
CA GLY A 319 24.15 15.30 -7.20
C GLY A 319 24.75 14.75 -5.90
N THR A 320 26.07 14.83 -5.79
CA THR A 320 26.90 14.34 -4.67
C THR A 320 26.35 14.70 -3.28
N GLU A 321 26.06 15.99 -3.03
CA GLU A 321 25.52 16.44 -1.74
C GLU A 321 24.14 15.87 -1.44
N ALA A 322 23.29 15.70 -2.45
CA ALA A 322 21.99 15.06 -2.27
C ALA A 322 22.14 13.59 -1.88
N ARG A 323 23.07 12.86 -2.52
CA ARG A 323 23.37 11.46 -2.18
C ARG A 323 23.91 11.33 -0.75
N ARG A 324 24.80 12.21 -0.29
CA ARG A 324 25.24 12.24 1.13
C ARG A 324 24.09 12.49 2.10
N ARG A 325 23.18 13.42 1.79
CA ARG A 325 21.98 13.65 2.61
C ARG A 325 21.08 12.41 2.67
N ILE A 326 20.90 11.72 1.54
CA ILE A 326 20.12 10.47 1.49
C ILE A 326 20.79 9.39 2.34
N ALA A 327 22.12 9.22 2.24
CA ALA A 327 22.86 8.27 3.06
C ALA A 327 22.68 8.52 4.57
N ARG A 328 22.80 9.77 5.03
CA ARG A 328 22.53 10.14 6.43
C ARG A 328 21.09 9.82 6.84
N ALA A 329 20.12 10.15 5.99
CA ALA A 329 18.71 9.85 6.27
C ALA A 329 18.43 8.34 6.35
N ILE A 330 19.08 7.52 5.52
CA ILE A 330 19.02 6.06 5.63
C ILE A 330 19.57 5.62 6.99
N GLY A 331 20.79 6.05 7.34
CA GLY A 331 21.41 5.72 8.64
C GLY A 331 20.55 6.11 9.85
N ASP A 332 20.00 7.32 9.85
CA ASP A 332 19.13 7.82 10.93
C ASP A 332 17.82 7.02 11.06
N LYS A 333 17.22 6.62 9.93
CA LYS A 333 16.01 5.79 9.92
C LYS A 333 16.28 4.39 10.45
N LEU A 334 17.39 3.77 10.03
CA LEU A 334 17.79 2.45 10.49
C LEU A 334 18.17 2.44 11.98
N ALA A 335 18.75 3.53 12.49
CA ALA A 335 19.06 3.68 13.91
C ALA A 335 17.81 3.64 14.83
N GLY A 336 16.62 3.92 14.28
CA GLY A 336 15.34 3.84 14.99
C GLY A 336 14.71 2.44 15.02
N ALA A 337 15.33 1.43 14.41
CA ALA A 337 14.80 0.07 14.36
C ALA A 337 14.85 -0.62 15.73
N ARG A 338 13.83 -1.44 16.00
CA ARG A 338 13.74 -2.31 17.19
C ARG A 338 14.05 -3.77 16.87
N GLY A 339 13.95 -4.16 15.60
CA GLY A 339 14.29 -5.50 15.11
C GLY A 339 15.69 -5.54 14.47
N PRO A 340 16.22 -6.74 14.17
CA PRO A 340 17.52 -6.89 13.50
C PRO A 340 17.56 -6.20 12.13
N VAL A 341 18.66 -5.51 11.86
CA VAL A 341 18.88 -4.79 10.59
C VAL A 341 20.23 -5.17 10.01
N ALA A 342 20.25 -5.51 8.73
CA ALA A 342 21.47 -5.64 7.94
C ALA A 342 21.40 -4.68 6.74
N PHE A 343 22.42 -3.86 6.56
CA PHE A 343 22.55 -2.99 5.39
C PHE A 343 23.62 -3.55 4.44
N VAL A 344 23.22 -3.96 3.24
CA VAL A 344 24.12 -4.45 2.21
C VAL A 344 24.50 -3.28 1.29
N LEU A 345 25.78 -2.90 1.30
CA LEU A 345 26.32 -1.76 0.54
C LEU A 345 27.10 -2.24 -0.70
N PRO A 346 26.48 -2.22 -1.90
CA PRO A 346 27.20 -2.42 -3.16
C PRO A 346 28.01 -1.17 -3.52
N SER A 347 29.34 -1.26 -3.40
CA SER A 347 30.23 -0.13 -3.71
C SER A 347 30.55 0.03 -5.21
N GLY A 348 30.19 -0.95 -6.04
CA GLY A 348 30.40 -0.95 -7.49
C GLY A 348 29.18 -0.55 -8.32
N GLY A 349 28.09 -0.11 -7.68
CA GLY A 349 26.94 0.51 -8.35
C GLY A 349 25.60 0.01 -7.84
N ILE A 350 24.60 0.89 -7.89
CA ILE A 350 23.32 0.72 -7.17
C ILE A 350 22.10 0.59 -8.07
N GLN A 351 22.27 0.58 -9.39
CA GLN A 351 21.23 0.36 -10.40
C GLN A 351 21.85 0.15 -11.79
N GLN A 352 21.13 -0.47 -12.73
CA GLN A 352 21.67 -0.93 -14.02
C GLN A 352 22.48 0.10 -14.84
N TRP A 353 22.14 1.37 -14.78
CA TRP A 353 22.78 2.49 -15.48
C TRP A 353 23.91 3.16 -14.66
N ASP A 354 24.25 2.65 -13.49
CA ASP A 354 25.37 3.11 -12.65
C ASP A 354 26.62 2.26 -12.94
N GLN A 355 27.02 2.23 -14.22
CA GLN A 355 28.16 1.46 -14.72
C GLN A 355 28.82 2.17 -15.90
N ASP A 356 30.11 1.91 -16.13
CA ASP A 356 30.91 2.55 -17.19
C ASP A 356 30.18 2.56 -18.54
N GLY A 357 30.05 3.76 -19.13
CA GLY A 357 29.44 3.98 -20.44
C GLY A 357 27.92 4.20 -20.44
N GLU A 358 27.25 4.05 -19.30
CA GLU A 358 25.81 4.31 -19.19
C GLU A 358 25.48 5.79 -18.90
N PRO A 359 24.27 6.28 -19.29
CA PRO A 359 23.91 7.69 -19.17
C PRO A 359 23.84 8.25 -17.74
N LEU A 360 23.68 7.39 -16.74
CA LEU A 360 23.52 7.79 -15.33
C LEU A 360 24.75 7.48 -14.47
N HIS A 361 25.84 7.01 -15.09
CA HIS A 361 27.06 6.67 -14.38
C HIS A 361 27.75 7.93 -13.83
N ASP A 362 27.84 8.00 -12.50
CA ASP A 362 28.40 9.12 -11.75
C ASP A 362 29.29 8.55 -10.63
N PRO A 363 30.55 8.20 -10.95
CA PRO A 363 31.44 7.52 -10.01
C PRO A 363 31.77 8.38 -8.79
N ASP A 364 31.88 9.70 -8.96
CA ASP A 364 32.11 10.62 -7.85
C ASP A 364 30.89 10.70 -6.91
N GLY A 365 29.68 10.73 -7.48
CA GLY A 365 28.43 10.67 -6.73
C GLY A 365 28.27 9.35 -5.97
N LEU A 366 28.60 8.22 -6.60
CA LEU A 366 28.57 6.90 -5.96
C LEU A 366 29.61 6.81 -4.83
N ALA A 367 30.86 7.21 -5.08
CA ALA A 367 31.92 7.19 -4.07
C ALA A 367 31.53 8.03 -2.83
N ALA A 368 30.98 9.22 -3.05
CA ALA A 368 30.52 10.07 -1.96
C ALA A 368 29.37 9.44 -1.16
N PHE A 369 28.45 8.72 -1.82
CA PHE A 369 27.39 7.97 -1.16
C PHE A 369 27.95 6.83 -0.30
N VAL A 370 28.84 6.02 -0.88
CA VAL A 370 29.49 4.88 -0.22
C VAL A 370 30.25 5.33 1.02
N ASP A 371 31.08 6.39 0.90
CA ASP A 371 31.82 6.95 2.03
C ASP A 371 30.91 7.43 3.15
N GLU A 372 29.80 8.09 2.81
CA GLU A 372 28.84 8.55 3.80
C GLU A 372 28.10 7.39 4.47
N MET A 373 27.76 6.33 3.71
CA MET A 373 27.10 5.15 4.27
C MET A 373 27.97 4.41 5.29
N ARG A 374 29.30 4.35 5.09
CA ARG A 374 30.24 3.78 6.06
C ARG A 374 30.22 4.52 7.41
N LEU A 375 29.84 5.80 7.41
CA LEU A 375 29.70 6.63 8.62
C LEU A 375 28.28 6.59 9.18
N ALA A 376 27.27 6.54 8.30
CA ALA A 376 25.86 6.64 8.65
C ALA A 376 25.28 5.34 9.21
N VAL A 377 25.75 4.18 8.72
CA VAL A 377 25.32 2.87 9.25
C VAL A 377 25.98 2.62 10.60
N ARG A 378 25.14 2.44 11.62
CA ARG A 378 25.53 2.22 13.01
C ARG A 378 24.54 1.27 13.67
N GLU A 379 24.90 0.74 14.83
CA GLU A 379 24.02 -0.08 15.68
C GLU A 379 22.62 0.57 15.80
N PRO A 380 21.54 -0.21 15.63
CA PRO A 380 21.48 -1.67 15.58
C PRO A 380 21.70 -2.30 14.19
N ALA A 381 22.10 -1.51 13.17
CA ALA A 381 22.31 -2.01 11.81
C ALA A 381 23.74 -2.52 11.59
N GLU A 382 23.86 -3.75 11.08
CA GLU A 382 25.12 -4.35 10.64
C GLU A 382 25.41 -3.96 9.19
N LEU A 383 26.62 -3.43 8.91
CA LEU A 383 27.06 -3.08 7.56
C LEU A 383 27.72 -4.29 6.88
N HIS A 384 27.23 -4.66 5.69
CA HIS A 384 27.79 -5.68 4.81
C HIS A 384 28.21 -5.03 3.49
N GLU A 385 29.48 -4.68 3.36
CA GLU A 385 29.99 -4.10 2.12
C GLU A 385 30.31 -5.19 1.10
N ILE A 386 29.91 -4.98 -0.15
CA ILE A 386 30.30 -5.84 -1.28
C ILE A 386 31.05 -5.00 -2.32
N GLU A 387 32.21 -5.49 -2.76
CA GLU A 387 32.98 -4.92 -3.86
C GLU A 387 32.33 -5.31 -5.20
N GLY A 388 31.15 -4.74 -5.47
CA GLY A 388 30.39 -5.07 -6.67
C GLY A 388 29.08 -4.33 -6.79
N HIS A 389 28.34 -4.69 -7.84
CA HIS A 389 27.09 -4.05 -8.23
C HIS A 389 25.87 -4.71 -7.55
N ILE A 390 24.80 -3.96 -7.29
CA ILE A 390 23.55 -4.50 -6.68
C ILE A 390 22.92 -5.65 -7.49
N ASN A 391 23.12 -5.64 -8.81
CA ASN A 391 22.63 -6.67 -9.74
C ASN A 391 23.56 -7.90 -9.86
N SER A 392 24.63 -7.97 -9.06
CA SER A 392 25.61 -9.06 -9.13
C SER A 392 25.15 -10.30 -8.35
N GLU A 393 25.73 -11.46 -8.70
CA GLU A 393 25.56 -12.70 -7.94
C GLU A 393 26.11 -12.58 -6.50
N ALA A 394 27.14 -11.75 -6.30
CA ALA A 394 27.70 -11.48 -4.98
C ALA A 394 26.68 -10.81 -4.05
N PHE A 395 25.88 -9.87 -4.56
CA PHE A 395 24.77 -9.25 -3.81
C PHE A 395 23.74 -10.30 -3.38
N VAL A 396 23.26 -11.12 -4.32
CA VAL A 396 22.27 -12.18 -4.08
C VAL A 396 22.79 -13.17 -3.03
N SER A 397 24.05 -13.61 -3.17
CA SER A 397 24.68 -14.58 -2.27
C SER A 397 24.83 -14.02 -0.85
N THR A 398 25.22 -12.75 -0.73
CA THR A 398 25.37 -12.05 0.56
C THR A 398 24.02 -11.94 1.27
N VAL A 399 22.97 -11.52 0.55
CA VAL A 399 21.61 -11.42 1.09
C VAL A 399 21.10 -12.78 1.58
N LEU A 400 21.27 -13.84 0.79
CA LEU A 400 20.85 -15.19 1.20
C LEU A 400 21.63 -15.69 2.41
N ALA A 401 22.93 -15.43 2.50
CA ALA A 401 23.74 -15.81 3.65
C ALA A 401 23.26 -15.12 4.95
N ILE A 402 22.97 -13.81 4.88
CA ILE A 402 22.40 -13.05 6.01
C ILE A 402 21.05 -13.63 6.42
N PHE A 403 20.18 -13.88 5.42
CA PHE A 403 18.84 -14.40 5.65
C PHE A 403 18.87 -15.81 6.28
N ASP A 404 19.65 -16.72 5.71
CA ASP A 404 19.77 -18.11 6.19
C ASP A 404 20.33 -18.13 7.62
N ARG A 405 21.33 -17.28 7.94
CA ARG A 405 21.84 -17.09 9.31
C ARG A 405 20.74 -16.61 10.27
N TRP A 406 19.88 -15.69 9.85
CA TRP A 406 18.75 -15.24 10.67
C TRP A 406 17.68 -16.33 10.88
N VAL A 407 17.46 -17.18 9.90
CA VAL A 407 16.57 -18.35 10.04
C VAL A 407 17.16 -19.35 11.04
N GLU A 408 18.44 -19.68 10.92
CA GLU A 408 19.15 -20.59 11.84
C GLU A 408 19.14 -20.06 13.28
N ALA A 409 19.29 -18.75 13.46
CA ALA A 409 19.21 -18.09 14.76
C ALA A 409 17.78 -17.94 15.30
N GLY A 410 16.75 -18.33 14.54
CA GLY A 410 15.34 -18.18 14.92
C GLY A 410 14.81 -16.74 14.90
N ILE A 411 15.57 -15.81 14.31
CA ILE A 411 15.17 -14.41 14.12
C ILE A 411 14.06 -14.31 13.07
N VAL A 412 14.23 -15.02 11.95
CA VAL A 412 13.20 -15.20 10.93
C VAL A 412 12.60 -16.60 11.13
N PRO A 413 11.27 -16.76 11.18
CA PRO A 413 10.68 -18.09 11.31
C PRO A 413 11.05 -18.97 10.12
N ALA A 414 11.31 -20.26 10.37
CA ALA A 414 11.58 -21.23 9.31
C ALA A 414 10.42 -21.28 8.30
N GLY A 415 10.77 -21.40 7.02
CA GLY A 415 9.79 -21.50 5.95
C GLY A 415 8.95 -22.78 6.06
N ARG A 416 7.75 -22.73 5.48
CA ARG A 416 6.81 -23.86 5.48
C ARG A 416 6.76 -24.45 4.08
N GLY A 417 7.13 -25.72 3.95
CA GLY A 417 7.00 -26.44 2.68
C GLY A 417 5.55 -26.38 2.19
N ALA A 418 5.35 -26.36 0.87
CA ALA A 418 4.01 -26.46 0.31
C ALA A 418 3.34 -27.70 0.89
N VAL A 419 2.26 -27.51 1.66
CA VAL A 419 1.39 -28.62 2.05
C VAL A 419 0.88 -29.18 0.73
N ALA A 420 1.35 -30.37 0.35
CA ALA A 420 0.78 -31.07 -0.78
C ALA A 420 -0.72 -31.17 -0.48
N ASN A 421 -1.55 -30.48 -1.26
CA ASN A 421 -2.99 -30.69 -1.26
C ASN A 421 -3.25 -32.09 -1.82
N THR A 422 -3.00 -33.11 -1.01
CA THR A 422 -3.46 -34.48 -1.21
C THR A 422 -4.97 -34.46 -1.03
N LYS A 423 -5.68 -34.34 -2.15
CA LYS A 423 -6.96 -35.00 -2.51
C LYS A 423 -7.74 -34.13 -3.50
N PHE A 424 -7.33 -34.20 -4.77
CA PHE A 424 -8.34 -34.26 -5.82
C PHE A 424 -8.84 -35.69 -5.86
N GLU A 425 -9.81 -36.02 -4.99
CA GLU A 425 -10.60 -37.24 -5.17
C GLU A 425 -11.45 -37.05 -6.43
N THR A 426 -10.99 -37.69 -7.50
CA THR A 426 -11.84 -38.07 -8.63
C THR A 426 -12.90 -39.03 -8.11
N HIS A 427 -14.14 -38.56 -8.02
CA HIS A 427 -15.30 -39.43 -8.07
C HIS A 427 -16.05 -39.19 -9.38
N ALA A 428 -16.24 -40.32 -10.05
CA ALA A 428 -16.85 -40.51 -11.36
C ALA A 428 -18.31 -40.10 -11.41
#